data_AF-A0A2N2FIQ6-F1
#
_entry.id   AF-A0A2N2FIQ6-F1
#
_cell.length_a   1.000
_cell.length_b   1.000
_cell.length_c   1.000
_cell.angle_alpha   90.00
_cell.angle_beta   90.00
_cell.angle_gamma   90.00
#
_symmetry.space_group_name_H-M   'P 1'
#
loop_
_entity.id
_entity.type
_entity.pdbx_description
1 polymer ?
#
loop_
_entity_poly.entity_id
_entity_poly.type
_entity_poly.pdbx_seq_one_letter_code
_entity_poly.pdbx_strand_id
1 'polypeptide(L)'
;MAAQLFCLFVGKAREASLRDAADLYALKLSRLARCEVALIKDAPAACSAPEKCLREGRDILARLDPRHLPIALDERGDNWSSRELATKLKAWEDAARTPCFIVGGAFGLSDEVRERARANGALFSLGRITLPHELARVVLLEQLYRAASINKGLPYHHD
;
A
#
# COMPACT_ATOMS: atom_id res chain seq x y z
N MET A 1 -19.15 -7.78 7.62
CA MET A 1 -18.99 -7.14 6.29
C MET A 1 -17.65 -7.59 5.72
N ALA A 2 -17.35 -7.37 4.44
CA ALA A 2 -16.01 -7.68 3.92
C ALA A 2 -15.06 -6.51 4.23
N ALA A 3 -13.83 -6.81 4.66
CA ALA A 3 -12.81 -5.80 4.93
C ALA A 3 -12.65 -4.85 3.74
N GLN A 4 -12.68 -3.54 4.01
CA GLN A 4 -12.48 -2.51 3.00
C GLN A 4 -11.02 -2.05 3.04
N LEU A 5 -10.32 -2.21 1.93
CA LEU A 5 -8.93 -1.81 1.74
C LEU A 5 -8.85 -0.79 0.61
N PHE A 6 -7.95 0.17 0.74
CA PHE A 6 -7.62 1.10 -0.33
C PHE A 6 -6.12 1.06 -0.61
N CYS A 7 -5.73 1.02 -1.88
CA CYS A 7 -4.34 1.07 -2.30
C CYS A 7 -4.13 2.25 -3.24
N LEU A 8 -3.19 3.12 -2.87
CA LEU A 8 -2.74 4.26 -3.66
C LEU A 8 -1.33 4.01 -4.17
N PHE A 9 -1.17 3.94 -5.49
CA PHE A 9 0.13 3.76 -6.12
C PHE A 9 0.48 4.94 -7.01
N VAL A 10 1.68 5.49 -6.82
CA VAL A 10 2.23 6.46 -7.77
C VAL A 10 2.74 5.74 -9.01
N GLY A 11 2.38 6.28 -10.16
CA GLY A 11 2.79 5.81 -11.47
C GLY A 11 2.08 4.54 -11.93
N LYS A 12 2.14 4.28 -13.24
CA LYS A 12 1.71 3.00 -13.81
C LYS A 12 2.88 2.02 -13.78
N ALA A 13 2.62 0.75 -13.49
CA ALA A 13 3.61 -0.29 -13.69
C ALA A 13 3.92 -0.41 -15.19
N ARG A 14 5.16 -0.12 -15.58
CA ARG A 14 5.59 -0.12 -16.98
C ARG A 14 6.00 -1.51 -17.41
N GLU A 15 6.70 -2.22 -16.53
CA GLU A 15 7.16 -3.57 -16.78
C GLU A 15 5.99 -4.55 -16.81
N ALA A 16 5.83 -5.30 -17.90
CA ALA A 16 4.66 -6.15 -18.09
C ALA A 16 4.57 -7.25 -17.05
N SER A 17 5.68 -7.90 -16.75
CA SER A 17 5.74 -8.97 -15.74
C SER A 17 5.31 -8.48 -14.34
N LEU A 18 5.71 -7.28 -13.94
CA LEU A 18 5.33 -6.70 -12.65
C LEU A 18 3.87 -6.24 -12.62
N ARG A 19 3.39 -5.66 -13.71
CA ARG A 19 1.97 -5.28 -13.85
C ARG A 19 1.08 -6.52 -13.76
N ASP A 20 1.38 -7.57 -14.52
CA ASP A 20 0.58 -8.78 -14.54
C ASP A 20 0.58 -9.49 -13.17
N ALA A 21 1.73 -9.48 -12.48
CA ALA A 21 1.82 -9.99 -11.11
C ALA A 21 0.99 -9.17 -10.12
N ALA A 22 1.01 -7.83 -10.21
CA ALA A 22 0.17 -6.97 -9.38
C ALA A 22 -1.32 -7.22 -9.64
N ASP A 23 -1.72 -7.30 -10.91
CA ASP A 23 -3.11 -7.54 -11.30
C ASP A 23 -3.60 -8.93 -10.83
N LEU A 24 -2.75 -9.95 -10.90
CA LEU A 24 -3.03 -11.27 -10.36
C LEU A 24 -3.38 -11.21 -8.87
N TYR A 25 -2.56 -10.54 -8.06
CA TYR A 25 -2.79 -10.47 -6.61
C TYR A 25 -3.93 -9.53 -6.25
N ALA A 26 -4.13 -8.42 -6.98
CA ALA A 26 -5.31 -7.58 -6.84
C ALA A 26 -6.61 -8.36 -7.11
N LEU A 27 -6.64 -9.18 -8.17
CA LEU A 27 -7.78 -10.04 -8.50
C LEU A 27 -8.02 -11.13 -7.45
N LYS A 28 -6.96 -11.73 -6.91
CA LYS A 28 -7.07 -12.71 -5.83
C LYS A 28 -7.60 -12.07 -4.55
N LEU A 29 -7.07 -10.90 -4.18
CA LEU A 29 -7.47 -10.13 -3.00
C LEU A 29 -8.93 -9.68 -3.09
N SER A 30 -9.41 -9.26 -4.27
CA SER A 30 -10.80 -8.79 -4.44
C SER A 30 -11.85 -9.88 -4.17
N ARG A 31 -11.47 -11.16 -4.23
CA ARG A 31 -12.33 -12.29 -3.86
C ARG A 31 -12.48 -12.47 -2.35
N LEU A 32 -11.57 -11.89 -1.56
CA LEU A 32 -11.51 -12.05 -0.10
C LEU A 32 -11.89 -10.78 0.66
N ALA A 33 -11.61 -9.61 0.06
CA ALA A 33 -11.81 -8.29 0.65
C ALA A 33 -12.20 -7.27 -0.44
N ARG A 34 -12.96 -6.23 -0.07
CA ARG A 34 -13.23 -5.12 -0.98
C ARG A 34 -11.97 -4.26 -1.06
N CYS A 35 -11.16 -4.48 -2.09
CA CYS A 35 -9.95 -3.70 -2.34
C CYS A 35 -10.19 -2.72 -3.48
N GLU A 36 -10.10 -1.42 -3.19
CA GLU A 36 -10.05 -0.38 -4.20
C GLU A 36 -8.59 -0.04 -4.50
N VAL A 37 -8.26 0.10 -5.78
CA VAL A 37 -6.92 0.48 -6.24
C VAL A 37 -7.03 1.75 -7.06
N ALA A 38 -6.27 2.77 -6.70
CA ALA A 38 -6.18 4.01 -7.45
C ALA A 38 -4.73 4.39 -7.74
N LEU A 39 -4.55 5.03 -8.89
CA LEU A 39 -3.24 5.48 -9.37
C LEU A 39 -3.12 7.00 -9.26
N ILE A 40 -2.00 7.44 -8.71
CA ILE A 40 -1.52 8.82 -8.80
C ILE A 40 -0.65 8.92 -10.04
N LYS A 41 -0.82 9.98 -10.84
CA LYS A 41 -0.01 10.19 -12.04
C LYS A 41 1.43 10.50 -11.62
N ASP A 42 2.40 10.00 -12.38
CA ASP A 42 3.79 10.40 -12.23
C ASP A 42 3.91 11.93 -12.39
N ALA A 43 4.75 12.56 -11.57
CA ALA A 43 5.10 13.94 -11.80
C ALA A 43 5.84 14.10 -13.15
N PRO A 44 5.70 15.26 -13.83
CA PRO A 44 6.32 15.48 -15.14
C PRO A 44 7.80 15.12 -15.17
N ALA A 45 8.25 14.53 -16.28
CA ALA A 45 9.64 14.06 -16.41
C ALA A 45 10.67 15.18 -16.18
N ALA A 46 10.33 16.42 -16.53
CA ALA A 46 11.15 17.62 -16.38
C ALA A 46 11.35 18.11 -14.93
N CYS A 47 10.54 17.65 -13.98
CA CYS A 47 10.72 18.01 -12.57
C CYS A 47 11.98 17.36 -11.98
N SER A 48 12.64 18.07 -11.07
CA SER A 48 13.70 17.49 -10.23
C SER A 48 13.12 16.45 -9.26
N ALA A 49 13.97 15.56 -8.72
CA ALA A 49 13.52 14.53 -7.78
C ALA A 49 12.74 15.10 -6.56
N PRO A 50 13.21 16.18 -5.89
CA PRO A 50 12.45 16.78 -4.79
C PRO A 50 11.08 17.34 -5.23
N GLU A 51 11.01 17.98 -6.39
CA GLU A 51 9.75 18.50 -6.93
C GLU A 51 8.75 17.38 -7.27
N LYS A 52 9.25 16.25 -7.78
CA LYS A 52 8.42 15.06 -8.02
C LYS A 52 7.81 14.55 -6.71
N CYS A 53 8.63 14.33 -5.69
CA CYS A 53 8.17 13.90 -4.37
C CYS A 53 7.10 14.83 -3.79
N LEU A 54 7.31 16.15 -3.85
CA LEU A 54 6.36 17.12 -3.31
C LEU A 54 5.03 17.14 -4.08
N ARG A 55 5.07 17.08 -5.42
CA ARG A 55 3.85 17.06 -6.25
C ARG A 55 3.07 15.77 -6.05
N GLU A 56 3.73 14.63 -6.14
CA GLU A 56 3.13 13.31 -5.90
C GLU A 56 2.57 13.23 -4.48
N GLY A 57 3.27 13.77 -3.48
CA GLY A 57 2.82 13.86 -2.09
C GLY A 57 1.51 14.63 -1.94
N ARG A 58 1.38 15.80 -2.58
CA ARG A 58 0.14 16.58 -2.58
C ARG A 58 -1.02 15.79 -3.21
N ASP A 59 -0.77 15.13 -4.34
CA ASP A 59 -1.78 14.33 -5.03
C ASP A 59 -2.22 13.11 -4.20
N ILE A 60 -1.29 12.46 -3.49
CA ILE A 60 -1.59 11.38 -2.54
C ILE A 60 -2.50 11.90 -1.43
N LEU A 61 -2.11 13.00 -0.76
CA LEU A 61 -2.86 13.56 0.35
C LEU A 61 -4.27 13.99 -0.06
N ALA A 62 -4.44 14.51 -1.27
CA ALA A 62 -5.73 14.89 -1.83
C ALA A 62 -6.68 13.69 -2.07
N ARG A 63 -6.18 12.45 -2.11
CA ARG A 63 -6.99 11.23 -2.20
C ARG A 63 -7.37 10.64 -0.85
N LEU A 64 -6.86 11.17 0.26
CA LEU A 64 -7.19 10.68 1.59
C LEU A 64 -8.49 11.32 2.10
N ASP A 65 -9.47 10.49 2.44
CA ASP A 65 -10.70 10.86 3.14
C ASP A 65 -10.52 10.70 4.66
N PRO A 66 -11.29 11.38 5.53
CA PRO A 66 -11.19 11.22 6.99
C PRO A 66 -11.35 9.79 7.51
N ARG A 67 -12.04 8.91 6.77
CA ARG A 67 -12.18 7.48 7.15
C ARG A 67 -10.92 6.66 6.86
N HIS A 68 -10.04 7.14 5.97
CA HIS A 68 -8.82 6.44 5.63
C HIS A 68 -7.85 6.42 6.81
N LEU A 69 -7.23 5.27 7.01
CA LEU A 69 -6.11 5.07 7.91
C LEU A 69 -4.84 4.99 7.03
N PRO A 70 -4.04 6.06 6.91
CA PRO A 70 -2.89 6.09 6.00
C PRO A 70 -1.78 5.14 6.47
N ILE A 71 -1.48 4.14 5.63
CA ILE A 71 -0.37 3.19 5.83
C ILE A 71 0.67 3.47 4.73
N ALA A 72 1.69 4.25 5.05
CA ALA A 72 2.72 4.61 4.10
C ALA A 72 3.82 3.54 4.05
N LEU A 73 4.10 3.02 2.85
CA LEU A 73 5.22 2.11 2.64
C LEU A 73 6.53 2.88 2.62
N ASP A 74 7.41 2.55 3.57
CA ASP A 74 8.68 3.23 3.81
C ASP A 74 9.66 2.24 4.46
N GLU A 75 10.91 2.17 4.00
CA GLU A 75 11.91 1.24 4.52
C GLU A 75 12.24 1.46 6.01
N ARG A 76 11.94 2.66 6.55
CA ARG A 76 12.11 3.08 7.95
C ARG A 76 10.90 2.74 8.81
N GLY A 77 9.84 2.17 8.24
CA GLY A 77 8.65 1.74 8.94
C GLY A 77 8.84 0.47 9.76
N ASP A 78 7.79 0.08 10.47
CA ASP A 78 7.77 -1.17 11.22
C ASP A 78 7.79 -2.37 10.27
N ASN A 79 8.50 -3.44 10.64
CA ASN A 79 8.41 -4.72 9.94
C ASN A 79 7.33 -5.56 10.61
N TRP A 80 6.27 -5.89 9.88
CA TRP A 80 5.24 -6.81 10.34
C TRP A 80 5.40 -8.16 9.66
N SER A 81 5.32 -9.23 10.43
CA SER A 81 5.08 -10.57 9.90
C SER A 81 3.71 -10.64 9.21
N SER A 82 3.50 -11.65 8.37
CA SER A 82 2.20 -11.84 7.70
C SER A 82 1.05 -12.04 8.71
N ARG A 83 1.31 -12.65 9.88
CA ARG A 83 0.33 -12.82 10.97
C ARG A 83 0.00 -11.52 11.68
N GLU A 84 1.00 -10.66 11.91
CA GLU A 84 0.77 -9.33 12.48
C GLU A 84 -0.01 -8.45 11.51
N LEU A 85 0.30 -8.50 10.22
CA LEU A 85 -0.49 -7.79 9.20
C LEU A 85 -1.94 -8.29 9.17
N ALA A 86 -2.17 -9.61 9.20
CA ALA A 86 -3.51 -10.19 9.28
C ALA A 86 -4.30 -9.70 10.50
N THR A 87 -3.65 -9.70 11.67
CA THR A 87 -4.21 -9.21 12.93
C THR A 87 -4.58 -7.72 12.84
N LYS A 88 -3.69 -6.89 12.26
CA LYS A 88 -3.95 -5.45 12.06
C LYS A 88 -5.10 -5.20 11.10
N LEU A 89 -5.14 -5.90 9.97
CA LEU A 89 -6.26 -5.80 9.02
C LEU A 89 -7.59 -6.12 9.70
N LYS A 90 -7.61 -7.15 10.55
CA LYS A 90 -8.82 -7.53 11.29
C LYS A 90 -9.23 -6.45 12.30
N ALA A 91 -8.28 -5.93 13.06
CA ALA A 91 -8.52 -4.86 14.03
C ALA A 91 -9.05 -3.57 13.38
N TRP A 92 -8.53 -3.20 12.20
CA TRP A 92 -9.00 -2.02 11.48
C TRP A 92 -10.41 -2.21 10.90
N GLU A 93 -10.72 -3.40 10.41
CA GLU A 93 -12.08 -3.77 9.98
C GLU A 93 -13.07 -3.66 11.16
N ASP A 94 -12.72 -4.22 12.31
CA ASP A 94 -13.57 -4.22 13.51
C ASP A 94 -13.77 -2.78 14.06
N ALA A 95 -12.80 -1.90 13.85
CA ALA A 95 -12.88 -0.47 14.18
C ALA A 95 -13.56 0.39 13.09
N ALA A 96 -14.10 -0.22 12.03
CA ALA A 96 -14.68 0.46 10.87
C ALA A 96 -13.76 1.51 10.23
N ARG A 97 -12.45 1.25 10.26
CA ARG A 97 -11.41 2.07 9.59
C ARG A 97 -11.01 1.43 8.28
N THR A 98 -10.80 2.24 7.26
CA THR A 98 -10.34 1.77 5.94
C THR A 98 -8.84 2.01 5.80
N PRO A 99 -7.97 1.00 5.95
CA PRO A 99 -6.55 1.18 5.68
C PRO A 99 -6.31 1.58 4.22
N CYS A 100 -5.56 2.67 4.05
CA CYS A 100 -5.11 3.17 2.77
C CYS A 100 -3.61 2.95 2.65
N PHE A 101 -3.20 1.90 1.95
CA PHE A 101 -1.79 1.58 1.71
C PHE A 101 -1.24 2.45 0.58
N ILE A 102 -0.10 3.10 0.81
CA ILE A 102 0.47 4.11 -0.10
C ILE A 102 1.86 3.68 -0.52
N VAL A 103 2.06 3.44 -1.82
CA VAL A 103 3.39 3.23 -2.42
C VAL A 103 3.77 4.46 -3.24
N GLY A 104 4.88 5.11 -2.86
CA GLY A 104 5.42 6.29 -3.53
C GLY A 104 6.00 6.00 -4.91
N GLY A 105 6.43 7.06 -5.59
CA GLY A 105 7.10 6.96 -6.89
C GLY A 105 8.57 6.54 -6.76
N ALA A 106 9.32 6.68 -7.84
CA ALA A 106 10.74 6.29 -7.89
C ALA A 106 11.64 6.99 -6.86
N PHE A 107 11.22 8.15 -6.34
CA PHE A 107 11.96 8.94 -5.35
C PHE A 107 11.37 8.86 -3.93
N GLY A 108 10.40 7.96 -3.71
CA GLY A 108 9.78 7.75 -2.41
C GLY A 108 8.68 8.76 -2.08
N LEU A 109 8.39 8.90 -0.79
CA LEU A 109 7.30 9.73 -0.26
C LEU A 109 7.83 11.06 0.31
N SER A 110 7.10 12.15 0.04
CA SER A 110 7.31 13.44 0.70
C SER A 110 7.22 13.32 2.23
N ASP A 111 7.89 14.21 2.95
CA ASP A 111 7.80 14.25 4.42
C ASP A 111 6.36 14.44 4.91
N GLU A 112 5.54 15.25 4.23
CA GLU A 112 4.16 15.50 4.64
C GLU A 112 3.29 14.22 4.61
N VAL A 113 3.50 13.34 3.63
CA VAL A 113 2.81 12.04 3.57
C VAL A 113 3.26 11.14 4.74
N ARG A 114 4.56 11.12 5.03
CA ARG A 114 5.12 10.33 6.13
C ARG A 114 4.63 10.81 7.49
N GLU A 115 4.58 12.11 7.70
CA GLU A 115 4.04 12.73 8.91
C GLU A 115 2.54 12.47 9.07
N ARG A 116 1.76 12.60 7.98
CA ARG A 116 0.34 12.26 7.98
C ARG A 116 0.09 10.81 8.39
N ALA A 117 0.92 9.89 7.86
CA ALA A 117 0.87 8.47 8.21
C ALA A 117 1.24 8.22 9.68
N ARG A 118 2.31 8.82 10.20
CA ARG A 118 2.67 8.70 11.63
C ARG A 118 1.60 9.22 12.57
N ALA A 119 0.98 10.35 12.22
CA ALA A 119 -0.01 10.99 13.08
C ALA A 119 -1.34 10.23 13.15
N ASN A 120 -1.73 9.52 12.08
CA ASN A 120 -3.09 8.97 11.94
C ASN A 120 -3.14 7.51 11.51
N GLY A 121 -2.01 6.84 11.37
CA GLY A 121 -1.90 5.49 10.83
C GLY A 121 -0.55 4.86 11.17
N ALA A 122 0.22 4.45 10.16
CA ALA A 122 1.54 3.84 10.38
C ALA A 122 2.50 4.01 9.20
N LEU A 123 3.80 3.88 9.48
CA LEU A 123 4.80 3.56 8.48
C LEU A 123 5.02 2.05 8.49
N PHE A 124 4.94 1.42 7.31
CA PHE A 124 5.09 -0.02 7.16
C PHE A 124 6.25 -0.31 6.21
N SER A 125 7.17 -1.18 6.63
CA SER A 125 8.30 -1.62 5.82
C SER A 125 8.07 -3.02 5.28
N LEU A 126 8.32 -3.20 3.97
CA LEU A 126 8.37 -4.52 3.32
C LEU A 126 9.74 -5.20 3.49
N GLY A 127 10.66 -4.55 4.19
CA GLY A 127 12.02 -5.01 4.40
C GLY A 127 13.01 -3.84 4.44
N ARG A 128 14.20 -4.10 4.97
CA ARG A 128 15.27 -3.07 5.09
C ARG A 128 15.92 -2.69 3.76
N ILE A 129 15.67 -3.47 2.70
CA ILE A 129 16.24 -3.24 1.37
C ILE A 129 15.33 -2.30 0.58
N THR A 130 15.94 -1.45 -0.25
CA THR A 130 15.17 -0.61 -1.18
C THR A 130 14.57 -1.48 -2.28
N LEU A 131 13.24 -1.54 -2.33
CA LEU A 131 12.51 -2.16 -3.43
C LEU A 131 12.13 -1.09 -4.47
N PRO A 132 12.29 -1.36 -5.77
CA PRO A 132 11.67 -0.53 -6.80
C PRO A 132 10.16 -0.45 -6.56
N HIS A 133 9.57 0.73 -6.71
CA HIS A 133 8.15 0.97 -6.40
C HIS A 133 7.17 0.01 -7.12
N GLU A 134 7.46 -0.39 -8.37
CA GLU A 134 6.67 -1.39 -9.09
C GLU A 134 6.72 -2.78 -8.42
N LEU A 135 7.89 -3.19 -7.92
CA LEU A 135 8.03 -4.45 -7.20
C LEU A 135 7.40 -4.36 -5.80
N ALA A 136 7.59 -3.24 -5.10
CA ALA A 136 6.96 -2.99 -3.80
C ALA A 136 5.43 -3.10 -3.88
N ARG A 137 4.82 -2.62 -4.97
CA ARG A 137 3.40 -2.79 -5.27
C ARG A 137 2.98 -4.26 -5.33
N VAL A 138 3.72 -5.09 -6.08
CA VAL A 138 3.44 -6.53 -6.20
C VAL A 138 3.54 -7.20 -4.84
N VAL A 139 4.62 -6.96 -4.11
CA VAL A 139 4.87 -7.56 -2.80
C VAL A 139 3.78 -7.15 -1.80
N LEU A 140 3.38 -5.88 -1.78
CA LEU A 140 2.30 -5.41 -0.93
C LEU A 140 0.99 -6.14 -1.25
N LEU A 141 0.57 -6.19 -2.53
CA LEU A 141 -0.69 -6.84 -2.91
C LEU A 141 -0.69 -8.33 -2.56
N GLU A 142 0.44 -9.01 -2.74
CA GLU A 142 0.60 -10.40 -2.32
C GLU A 142 0.48 -10.54 -0.79
N GLN A 143 1.13 -9.69 -0.01
CA GLN A 143 1.05 -9.74 1.45
C GLN A 143 -0.34 -9.40 1.99
N LEU A 144 -1.07 -8.48 1.33
CA LEU A 144 -2.48 -8.21 1.65
C LEU A 144 -3.37 -9.42 1.34
N TYR A 145 -3.17 -10.07 0.19
CA TYR A 145 -3.85 -11.32 -0.14
C TYR A 145 -3.54 -12.44 0.87
N ARG A 146 -2.28 -12.56 1.29
CA ARG A 146 -1.82 -13.52 2.30
C ARG A 146 -2.49 -13.25 3.65
N ALA A 147 -2.46 -12.01 4.11
CA ALA A 147 -3.08 -11.60 5.36
C ALA A 147 -4.61 -11.82 5.35
N ALA A 148 -5.28 -11.50 4.23
CA ALA A 148 -6.70 -11.80 4.05
C ALA A 148 -6.98 -13.32 4.03
N SER A 149 -6.11 -14.12 3.41
CA SER A 149 -6.22 -15.58 3.38
C SER A 149 -6.08 -16.19 4.78
N ILE A 150 -5.14 -15.68 5.60
CA ILE A 150 -4.99 -16.05 7.02
C ILE A 150 -6.28 -15.76 7.79
N ASN A 151 -6.83 -14.54 7.66
CA ASN A 151 -8.08 -14.16 8.33
C ASN A 151 -9.30 -14.99 7.91
N LYS A 152 -9.26 -15.61 6.72
CA LYS A 152 -10.31 -16.51 6.20
C LYS A 152 -10.04 -18.00 6.49
N GLY A 153 -8.91 -18.33 7.12
CA GLY A 153 -8.52 -19.72 7.38
C GLY A 153 -8.22 -20.54 6.11
N LEU A 154 -7.79 -19.88 5.02
CA LEU A 154 -7.49 -20.56 3.76
C LEU A 154 -6.06 -21.16 3.76
N PRO A 155 -5.84 -22.33 3.12
CA PRO A 155 -4.54 -23.01 3.08
C PRO A 155 -3.59 -22.36 2.06
N TYR A 156 -3.20 -21.11 2.32
CA TYR A 156 -2.23 -20.35 1.50
C TYR A 156 -0.97 -19.96 2.28
N HIS A 157 -1.12 -19.79 3.59
CA HIS A 157 0.01 -19.57 4.48
C HIS A 157 0.36 -20.90 5.16
N HIS A 158 1.65 -21.23 5.12
CA HIS A 158 2.24 -22.35 5.85
C HIS A 158 3.19 -21.72 6.87
N ASP A 159 3.07 -22.13 8.13
CA ASP A 159 4.02 -21.77 9.19
C ASP A 159 5.28 -22.63 9.12
#